data_AF-A0A1A2XST6-F1
#
_entry.id   AF-A0A1A2XST6-F1
#
_cell.length_a   1.000
_cell.length_b   1.000
_cell.length_c   1.000
_cell.angle_alpha   90.00
_cell.angle_beta   90.00
_cell.angle_gamma   90.00
#
_symmetry.space_group_name_H-M   'P 1'
#
loop_
_entity.id
_entity.type
_entity.pdbx_description
1 polymer ?
#
loop_
_entity_poly.entity_id
_entity_poly.type
_entity_poly.pdbx_seq_one_letter_code
_entity_poly.pdbx_strand_id
1 'polypeptide(L)' 'MEALRDRLEAVIADPETSPRDLASVGREYRQTLAALAAVAPASGTSKLDEIAARRRKRGA' A
#
# COMPACT_ATOMS: atom_id res chain seq x y z
N MET A 1 -2.85 -1.13 -2.77
CA MET A 1 -1.56 -1.84 -2.91
C MET A 1 -1.67 -3.09 -3.74
N GLU A 2 -2.78 -3.85 -3.65
CA GLU A 2 -3.06 -5.00 -4.51
C GLU A 2 -2.95 -4.65 -6.00
N ALA A 3 -3.66 -3.63 -6.49
CA ALA A 3 -3.59 -3.23 -7.91
C ALA A 3 -2.17 -2.95 -8.46
N LEU A 4 -1.24 -2.46 -7.62
CA LEU A 4 0.15 -2.23 -8.04
C LEU A 4 0.97 -3.53 -8.05
N ARG A 5 0.69 -4.44 -7.10
CA ARG A 5 1.28 -5.79 -7.08
C ARG A 5 0.78 -6.61 -8.27
N ASP A 6 -0.53 -6.60 -8.53
CA ASP A 6 -1.14 -7.33 -9.64
C ASP A 6 -0.56 -6.86 -10.98
N ARG A 7 -0.31 -5.56 -11.12
CA ARG A 7 0.33 -4.99 -12.31
C ARG A 7 1.80 -5.40 -12.46
N LEU A 8 2.54 -5.51 -11.35
CA LEU A 8 3.92 -6.03 -11.34
C LEU A 8 3.96 -7.51 -11.71
N GLU A 9 3.03 -8.29 -11.15
CA GLU A 9 2.90 -9.72 -11.44
C GLU A 9 2.55 -9.98 -12.91
N ALA A 10 1.63 -9.19 -13.48
CA ALA A 10 1.30 -9.27 -14.90
C ALA A 10 2.52 -9.00 -15.81
N VAL A 11 3.35 -8.01 -15.48
CA VAL A 11 4.57 -7.68 -16.24
C VAL A 11 5.64 -8.75 -16.09
N ILE A 12 5.78 -9.36 -14.91
CA ILE A 12 6.76 -10.44 -14.70
C ILE A 12 6.32 -11.74 -15.38
N ALA A 13 5.01 -12.02 -15.39
CA ALA A 13 4.45 -13.24 -15.95
C ALA A 13 4.29 -13.20 -17.48
N ASP A 14 4.34 -12.01 -18.09
CA ASP A 14 4.21 -11.85 -19.55
C ASP A 14 5.56 -12.05 -20.25
N PRO A 15 5.72 -13.11 -21.07
CA PRO A 15 6.96 -13.38 -21.81
C PRO A 15 7.28 -12.36 -22.90
N GLU A 16 6.30 -11.57 -23.35
CA GLU A 16 6.49 -10.50 -24.34
C GLU A 16 6.91 -9.17 -23.70
N THR A 17 7.00 -9.12 -22.37
CA THR A 17 7.45 -7.93 -21.65
C THR A 17 8.84 -7.51 -22.09
N SER A 18 8.93 -6.29 -22.62
CA SER A 18 10.23 -5.73 -22.95
C SER A 18 10.96 -5.26 -21.68
N PRO A 19 12.30 -5.21 -21.69
CA PRO A 19 13.08 -4.61 -20.60
C PRO A 19 12.67 -3.17 -20.27
N ARG A 20 12.12 -2.44 -21.26
CA ARG A 20 11.66 -1.06 -21.08
C ARG A 20 10.36 -0.99 -20.28
N ASP A 21 9.45 -1.95 -20.49
CA ASP A 21 8.19 -2.03 -19.77
C ASP A 21 8.43 -2.36 -18.30
N LEU A 22 9.33 -3.32 -18.04
CA LEU A 22 9.76 -3.65 -16.68
C LEU A 22 10.43 -2.46 -15.98
N ALA A 23 11.30 -1.72 -16.68
CA ALA A 23 11.94 -0.53 -16.12
C ALA A 23 10.93 0.58 -15.77
N SER A 24 9.90 0.76 -16.60
CA SER A 24 8.82 1.73 -16.38
C SER A 24 8.01 1.38 -15.13
N VAL A 25 7.51 0.15 -15.03
CA VAL A 25 6.74 -0.33 -13.88
C VAL A 25 7.58 -0.34 -12.60
N GLY A 26 8.84 -0.75 -12.69
CA GLY A 26 9.77 -0.69 -11.56
C GLY A 26 10.01 0.74 -11.05
N ARG A 27 10.00 1.74 -11.93
CA ARG A 27 10.08 3.15 -11.52
C ARG A 27 8.81 3.61 -10.81
N GLU A 28 7.65 3.29 -11.35
CA GLU A 28 6.35 3.60 -10.75
C GLU A 28 6.24 2.99 -9.34
N TYR A 29 6.64 1.72 -9.18
CA TYR A 29 6.67 1.04 -7.89
C TYR A 29 7.53 1.76 -6.85
N ARG A 30 8.77 2.15 -7.21
CA ARG A 30 9.65 2.89 -6.30
C ARG A 30 9.07 4.25 -5.90
N GLN A 31 8.40 4.93 -6.82
CA GLN A 31 7.74 6.20 -6.53
C GLN A 31 6.56 6.03 -5.57
N THR A 32 5.73 5.00 -5.76
CA THR A 32 4.63 4.71 -4.83
C THR A 32 5.15 4.37 -3.44
N LEU A 33 6.22 3.58 -3.32
CA LEU A 33 6.83 3.30 -2.02
C LEU A 33 7.38 4.57 -1.35
N ALA A 34 8.05 5.44 -2.11
CA ALA A 34 8.53 6.71 -1.58
C ALA A 34 7.38 7.60 -1.10
N ALA A 35 6.27 7.67 -1.86
CA ALA A 35 5.09 8.41 -1.47
C ALA A 35 4.44 7.83 -0.20
N LEU A 36 4.33 6.50 -0.09
CA LEU A 36 3.83 5.83 1.11
C LEU A 36 4.70 6.09 2.34
N ALA A 37 6.02 6.08 2.17
CA ALA A 37 6.93 6.39 3.26
C ALA A 37 6.82 7.86 3.71
N ALA A 38 6.47 8.77 2.80
CA ALA A 38 6.21 10.17 3.09
C ALA A 38 4.85 10.41 3.76
N VAL A 39 3.91 9.47 3.63
CA VAL A 39 2.67 9.49 4.42
C VAL A 39 3.02 9.05 5.84
N ALA A 40 3.25 10.03 6.72
CA ALA A 40 3.30 9.75 8.15
C ALA A 40 1.97 9.07 8.55
N PRO A 41 1.99 7.96 9.31
CA PRO A 41 0.77 7.44 9.90
C PRO A 41 0.13 8.58 10.68
N ALA A 42 -1.19 8.77 10.54
CA ALA A 42 -1.90 9.80 11.27
C ALA A 42 -1.58 9.66 12.76
N SER A 43 -0.74 10.55 13.28
CA SER A 43 -0.31 10.56 14.66
C SER A 43 -1.45 11.13 15.49
N GLY A 44 -2.20 10.25 16.13
CA GLY A 44 -3.33 10.56 16.98
C GLY A 44 -4.15 9.32 17.30
N THR A 45 -4.86 9.32 18.43
CA THR A 45 -5.84 8.26 18.71
C THR A 45 -6.89 8.27 17.61
N SER A 46 -7.01 7.16 16.88
CA SER A 46 -8.10 7.01 15.91
C SER A 46 -9.42 7.06 16.67
N LYS A 47 -10.41 7.82 16.17
CA LYS A 47 -11.77 7.80 16.72
C LYS A 47 -12.35 6.37 16.75
N LEU A 48 -11.91 5.50 15.83
CA LEU A 48 -12.27 4.09 15.83
C LEU A 48 -11.65 3.35 17.02
N ASP A 49 -10.40 3.63 17.35
CA ASP A 49 -9.72 3.05 18.53
C ASP A 49 -10.38 3.53 19.83
N GLU A 50 -10.77 4.80 19.89
CA GLU A 50 -11.52 5.35 21.03
C GLU A 50 -12.89 4.67 21.19
N ILE A 51 -13.60 4.42 20.09
CA ILE A 51 -14.89 3.69 20.12
C ILE A 51 -14.67 2.23 20.56
N ALA A 52 -13.64 1.56 20.04
CA ALA A 52 -13.29 0.19 20.43
C ALA A 52 -12.93 0.11 21.92
N ALA A 53 -12.15 1.06 22.43
CA ALA A 53 -11.81 1.18 23.85
C ALA A 53 -13.05 1.41 24.72
N ARG A 54 -13.96 2.31 24.30
CA ARG A 54 -15.23 2.56 25.01
C ARG A 54 -16.14 1.33 25.03
N ARG A 55 -16.20 0.55 23.95
CA ARG A 55 -16.95 -0.71 23.90
C ARG A 55 -16.37 -1.73 24.87
N ARG A 56 -15.04 -1.90 24.90
CA ARG A 56 -14.36 -2.81 25.84
C ARG A 56 -14.64 -2.44 27.31
N LYS A 57 -14.64 -1.13 27.64
CA LYS A 57 -14.97 -0.64 28.98
C LYS A 57 -16.44 -0.86 29.40
N ARG A 58 -17.37 -0.92 28.44
CA ARG A 58 -18.82 -1.10 28.69
C ARG A 58 -19.27 -2.57 28.73
N GLY A 59 -18.45 -3.49 28.23
CA GLY A 59 -18.74 -4.93 28.20
C GLY A 59 -18.14 -5.72 29.37
N ALA A 60 -17.59 -5.03 30.39
CA ALA A 60 -17.04 -5.60 31.62
C ALA A 60 -17.91 -5.23 32.83
#